data_AF-A0ABD7CV31-F1
#
_entry.id   AF-A0ABD7CV31-F1
#
_cell.length_a   1.000
_cell.length_b   1.000
_cell.length_c   1.000
_cell.angle_alpha   90.00
_cell.angle_beta   90.00
_cell.angle_gamma   90.00
#
_symmetry.space_group_name_H-M   'P 1'
#
loop_
_entity.id
_entity.type
_entity.pdbx_description
1 polymer ?
#
loop_
_entity_poly.entity_id
_entity_poly.type
_entity_poly.pdbx_seq_one_letter_code
_entity_poly.pdbx_strand_id
1 'polypeptide(L)'
;MTRSLRSGALTIAALTASFALAACGGDDGGDTAKGSGTDASASATPSADGSGQPAGGGATDTAALEGTWTGLTDGKNVTLSVTSGKAVVVADRSVCHGDVKDMGGEPMFALSCKGGSDRTMGAIESVDAKKLVVSWDGGPKDSLVRAEAGKLPSGMPSLPDVSGLPEVPAP
;
A
#
# COMPACT_ATOMS: atom_id res chain seq x y z
N MET A 1 -0.37 53.01 11.48
CA MET A 1 -0.24 53.10 12.95
C MET A 1 -1.60 52.86 13.58
N THR A 2 -1.85 51.63 14.03
CA THR A 2 -2.84 51.32 15.06
C THR A 2 -2.20 50.27 15.95
N ARG A 3 -2.09 50.62 17.22
CA ARG A 3 -1.31 49.96 18.27
C ARG A 3 -2.29 49.53 19.35
N SER A 4 -1.93 48.47 20.08
CA SER A 4 -2.48 47.94 21.35
C SER A 4 -3.13 46.57 21.17
N LEU A 5 -2.43 45.46 21.46
CA LEU A 5 -2.04 44.88 22.77
C LEU A 5 -3.20 44.15 23.46
N ARG A 6 -3.05 42.82 23.63
CA ARG A 6 -3.29 42.15 24.91
C ARG A 6 -2.71 40.73 24.91
N SER A 7 -1.75 40.55 25.81
CA SER A 7 -1.15 39.29 26.23
C SER A 7 -2.20 38.33 26.80
N GLY A 8 -2.14 37.06 26.38
CA GLY A 8 -2.78 35.94 27.05
C GLY A 8 -1.75 34.82 27.18
N ALA A 9 -1.45 34.44 28.41
CA ALA A 9 -0.43 33.45 28.75
C ALA A 9 -1.10 32.18 29.32
N LEU A 10 -0.48 31.03 29.05
CA LEU A 10 -0.55 29.74 29.77
C LEU A 10 -1.86 28.94 29.56
N THR A 11 -1.90 27.60 29.46
CA THR A 11 -1.10 26.52 30.08
C THR A 11 -1.11 25.26 29.19
N ILE A 12 0.02 24.52 29.14
CA ILE A 12 0.11 23.20 28.50
C ILE A 12 -0.24 22.15 29.57
N ALA A 13 -1.32 21.39 29.36
CA ALA A 13 -1.61 20.19 30.14
C ALA A 13 -1.10 18.95 29.38
N ALA A 14 -0.03 18.33 29.87
CA ALA A 14 0.44 17.04 29.39
C ALA A 14 -0.41 15.93 30.03
N LEU A 15 -1.15 15.17 29.22
CA LEU A 15 -1.83 13.96 29.67
C LEU A 15 -1.01 12.74 29.21
N THR A 16 -0.31 12.13 30.16
CA THR A 16 0.31 10.81 30.03
C THR A 16 -0.77 9.73 30.16
N ALA A 17 -1.05 8.99 29.09
CA ALA A 17 -1.90 7.80 29.14
C ALA A 17 -1.02 6.55 29.25
N SER A 18 -1.04 5.93 30.42
CA SER A 18 -0.36 4.67 30.73
C SER A 18 -1.06 3.50 30.02
N PHE A 19 -0.31 2.69 29.27
CA PHE A 19 -0.77 1.40 28.76
C PHE A 19 -0.92 0.41 29.91
N ALA A 20 -2.14 -0.05 30.18
CA ALA A 20 -2.38 -1.21 31.02
C ALA A 20 -2.52 -2.46 30.13
N LEU A 21 -1.53 -3.35 30.17
CA LEU A 21 -1.65 -4.73 29.71
C LEU A 21 -2.44 -5.51 30.76
N ALA A 22 -3.71 -5.83 30.48
CA ALA A 22 -4.45 -6.89 31.16
C ALA A 22 -4.90 -7.85 30.03
N ALA A 23 -4.15 -8.93 29.81
CA ALA A 23 -4.28 -10.22 30.49
C ALA A 23 -5.41 -11.07 29.89
N CYS A 24 -4.97 -12.15 29.26
CA CYS A 24 -5.68 -13.36 28.90
C CYS A 24 -6.66 -13.80 30.02
N GLY A 25 -7.92 -14.09 29.65
CA GLY A 25 -8.92 -14.66 30.54
C GLY A 25 -10.01 -15.33 29.71
N GLY A 26 -9.99 -16.67 29.68
CA GLY A 26 -10.98 -17.51 29.04
C GLY A 26 -12.10 -17.98 29.98
N ASP A 27 -13.00 -18.77 29.38
CA ASP A 27 -14.05 -19.63 29.97
C ASP A 27 -15.21 -18.91 30.68
N ASP A 28 -16.49 -19.33 30.60
CA ASP A 28 -17.09 -20.61 30.23
C ASP A 28 -18.62 -20.41 30.01
N GLY A 29 -19.28 -21.36 29.34
CA GLY A 29 -20.67 -21.72 29.68
C GLY A 29 -21.77 -21.56 28.62
N GLY A 30 -22.25 -22.69 28.07
CA GLY A 30 -23.63 -22.84 27.62
C GLY A 30 -23.90 -23.81 26.46
N ASP A 31 -23.97 -25.11 26.75
CA ASP A 31 -24.46 -26.22 25.91
C ASP A 31 -25.88 -25.98 25.33
N THR A 32 -26.40 -26.56 24.24
CA THR A 32 -26.38 -27.92 23.68
C THR A 32 -27.05 -27.85 22.28
N ALA A 33 -26.62 -28.65 21.30
CA ALA A 33 -27.52 -29.49 20.47
C ALA A 33 -26.73 -30.31 19.45
N LYS A 34 -26.93 -31.62 19.58
CA LYS A 34 -26.40 -32.74 18.79
C LYS A 34 -27.08 -32.84 17.43
N GLY A 35 -26.31 -33.13 16.38
CA GLY A 35 -26.82 -33.56 15.08
C GLY A 35 -25.72 -34.06 14.15
N SER A 36 -25.46 -35.36 14.17
CA SER A 36 -24.59 -36.09 13.24
C SER A 36 -25.13 -36.07 11.80
N GLY A 37 -24.24 -36.11 10.80
CA GLY A 37 -24.60 -36.64 9.48
C GLY A 37 -23.77 -36.15 8.29
N THR A 38 -22.81 -36.99 7.88
CA THR A 38 -22.52 -37.42 6.50
C THR A 38 -21.97 -36.45 5.45
N ASP A 39 -20.83 -36.91 4.92
CA ASP A 39 -20.12 -36.62 3.68
C ASP A 39 -20.97 -36.24 2.45
N ALA A 40 -20.50 -35.27 1.67
CA ALA A 40 -20.60 -35.31 0.22
C ALA A 40 -19.62 -34.33 -0.45
N SER A 41 -18.71 -34.91 -1.23
CA SER A 41 -17.90 -34.27 -2.26
C SER A 41 -18.78 -33.53 -3.28
N ALA A 42 -18.40 -32.32 -3.67
CA ALA A 42 -18.86 -31.69 -4.90
C ALA A 42 -17.81 -30.72 -5.45
N SER A 43 -17.03 -31.22 -6.41
CA SER A 43 -16.30 -30.42 -7.39
C SER A 43 -17.26 -29.49 -8.14
N ALA A 44 -16.93 -28.21 -8.23
CA ALA A 44 -17.54 -27.29 -9.18
C ALA A 44 -16.48 -26.38 -9.79
N THR A 45 -16.04 -26.73 -10.98
CA THR A 45 -15.43 -25.79 -11.94
C THR A 45 -16.54 -24.95 -12.58
N PRO A 46 -16.37 -23.62 -12.73
CA PRO A 46 -17.08 -22.87 -13.75
C PRO A 46 -16.16 -22.55 -14.94
N SER A 47 -16.71 -22.82 -16.12
CA SER A 47 -16.16 -22.62 -17.45
C SER A 47 -15.74 -21.18 -17.76
N ALA A 48 -14.74 -21.06 -18.64
CA ALA A 48 -14.52 -19.88 -19.46
C ALA A 48 -15.61 -19.79 -20.52
N ASP A 49 -16.32 -18.67 -20.59
CA ASP A 49 -16.84 -18.03 -21.81
C ASP A 49 -17.53 -16.70 -21.44
N GLY A 50 -17.25 -15.64 -22.19
CA GLY A 50 -18.00 -14.38 -22.06
C GLY A 50 -17.16 -13.12 -22.19
N SER A 51 -16.96 -12.69 -23.43
CA SER A 51 -16.64 -11.32 -23.80
C SER A 51 -17.53 -10.29 -23.08
N GLY A 52 -16.90 -9.35 -22.38
CA GLY A 52 -17.56 -8.20 -21.80
C GLY A 52 -16.53 -7.15 -21.41
N GLN A 53 -16.29 -6.18 -22.28
CA GLN A 53 -15.61 -4.94 -21.93
C GLN A 53 -16.44 -4.22 -20.86
N PRO A 54 -15.90 -3.87 -19.69
CA PRO A 54 -16.44 -2.77 -18.92
C PRO A 54 -15.79 -1.50 -19.46
N ALA A 55 -16.56 -0.71 -20.21
CA ALA A 55 -16.40 0.72 -20.16
C ALA A 55 -17.21 1.16 -18.94
N GLY A 56 -16.53 1.58 -17.89
CA GLY A 56 -17.17 2.03 -16.66
C GLY A 56 -16.14 2.31 -15.60
N GLY A 57 -16.07 3.59 -15.18
CA GLY A 57 -15.45 3.96 -13.92
C GLY A 57 -16.15 3.18 -12.82
N GLY A 58 -15.56 2.05 -12.44
CA GLY A 58 -16.00 1.21 -11.35
C GLY A 58 -15.14 1.53 -10.15
N ALA A 59 -15.77 1.55 -8.97
CA ALA A 59 -15.07 1.60 -7.69
C ALA A 59 -13.88 0.65 -7.75
N THR A 60 -12.68 1.18 -7.52
CA THR A 60 -11.45 0.40 -7.60
C THR A 60 -11.49 -0.66 -6.49
N ASP A 61 -11.41 -1.93 -6.89
CA ASP A 61 -11.30 -3.03 -5.94
C ASP A 61 -9.95 -2.93 -5.22
N THR A 62 -9.97 -2.60 -3.93
CA THR A 62 -8.77 -2.50 -3.11
C THR A 62 -7.99 -3.81 -3.03
N ALA A 63 -8.63 -4.96 -3.23
CA ALA A 63 -7.93 -6.24 -3.29
C ALA A 63 -7.01 -6.34 -4.53
N ALA A 64 -7.36 -5.66 -5.63
CA ALA A 64 -6.53 -5.61 -6.83
C ALA A 64 -5.21 -4.85 -6.60
N LEU A 65 -5.14 -3.97 -5.59
CA LEU A 65 -3.94 -3.21 -5.25
C LEU A 65 -2.88 -4.05 -4.55
N GLU A 66 -3.27 -5.16 -3.91
CA GLU A 66 -2.38 -6.01 -3.13
C GLU A 66 -1.21 -6.52 -3.98
N GLY A 67 -0.01 -6.47 -3.40
CA GLY A 67 1.24 -6.91 -4.04
C GLY A 67 2.28 -5.81 -4.20
N THR A 68 3.31 -6.08 -4.99
CA THR A 68 4.39 -5.13 -5.27
C THR A 68 4.32 -4.68 -6.72
N TRP A 69 4.50 -3.38 -6.93
CA TRP A 69 4.42 -2.67 -8.19
C TRP A 69 5.73 -1.94 -8.40
N THR A 70 6.27 -2.02 -9.60
CA THR A 70 7.58 -1.45 -9.93
C THR A 70 7.51 -0.76 -11.28
N GLY A 71 8.34 0.26 -11.46
CA GLY A 71 8.39 0.98 -12.72
C GLY A 71 9.41 2.09 -12.70
N LEU A 72 9.37 2.90 -13.73
CA LEU A 72 10.18 4.10 -13.87
C LEU A 72 9.27 5.32 -13.99
N THR A 73 9.60 6.36 -13.24
CA THR A 73 9.01 7.68 -13.36
C THR A 73 10.15 8.67 -13.58
N ASP A 74 10.12 9.41 -14.68
CA ASP A 74 11.22 10.29 -15.09
C ASP A 74 12.61 9.60 -15.08
N GLY A 75 12.64 8.36 -15.58
CA GLY A 75 13.83 7.51 -15.64
C GLY A 75 14.34 6.99 -14.29
N LYS A 76 13.62 7.22 -13.20
CA LYS A 76 14.00 6.82 -11.84
C LYS A 76 13.09 5.72 -11.32
N ASN A 77 13.69 4.76 -10.60
CA ASN A 77 12.97 3.61 -10.06
C ASN A 77 11.93 4.04 -9.02
N VAL A 78 10.74 3.47 -9.16
CA VAL A 78 9.65 3.57 -8.20
C VAL A 78 9.21 2.17 -7.85
N THR A 79 9.16 1.88 -6.56
CA THR A 79 8.57 0.66 -6.01
C THR A 79 7.44 1.04 -5.07
N LEU A 80 6.25 0.50 -5.29
CA LEU A 80 5.08 0.63 -4.43
C LEU A 80 4.65 -0.76 -4.00
N SER A 81 4.63 -1.02 -2.71
CA SER A 81 4.14 -2.28 -2.15
C SER A 81 2.87 -2.03 -1.34
N VAL A 82 1.86 -2.85 -1.54
CA VAL A 82 0.60 -2.83 -0.80
C VAL A 82 0.39 -4.19 -0.15
N THR A 83 0.08 -4.19 1.14
CA THR A 83 -0.23 -5.41 1.89
C THR A 83 -1.27 -5.10 2.96
N SER A 84 -2.42 -5.78 2.89
CA SER A 84 -3.55 -5.57 3.82
C SER A 84 -3.94 -4.09 3.94
N GLY A 85 -3.99 -3.39 2.80
CA GLY A 85 -4.31 -1.96 2.74
C GLY A 85 -3.22 -1.02 3.29
N LYS A 86 -2.09 -1.52 3.77
CA LYS A 86 -0.90 -0.70 4.08
C LYS A 86 -0.08 -0.52 2.83
N ALA A 87 0.47 0.67 2.62
CA ALA A 87 1.26 0.98 1.44
C ALA A 87 2.63 1.55 1.81
N VAL A 88 3.66 1.18 1.04
CA VAL A 88 5.02 1.74 1.12
C VAL A 88 5.48 2.09 -0.29
N VAL A 89 5.96 3.32 -0.48
CA VAL A 89 6.60 3.78 -1.72
C VAL A 89 8.08 4.07 -1.46
N VAL A 90 8.94 3.55 -2.33
CA VAL A 90 10.35 3.92 -2.40
C VAL A 90 10.60 4.55 -3.76
N ALA A 91 10.98 5.83 -3.75
CA ALA A 91 11.31 6.61 -4.95
C ALA A 91 12.25 7.76 -4.57
N ASP A 92 13.18 8.12 -5.45
CA ASP A 92 14.00 9.34 -5.32
C ASP A 92 14.73 9.49 -3.96
N ARG A 93 15.17 8.37 -3.37
CA ARG A 93 15.78 8.26 -2.02
C ARG A 93 14.84 8.54 -0.84
N SER A 94 13.56 8.75 -1.12
CA SER A 94 12.51 8.91 -0.12
C SER A 94 11.76 7.60 0.09
N VAL A 95 11.34 7.38 1.34
CA VAL A 95 10.48 6.25 1.72
C VAL A 95 9.21 6.83 2.32
N CYS A 96 8.09 6.56 1.68
CA CYS A 96 6.75 6.94 2.11
C CYS A 96 5.99 5.72 2.59
N HIS A 97 5.23 5.84 3.68
CA HIS A 97 4.43 4.75 4.23
C HIS A 97 3.08 5.26 4.72
N GLY A 98 2.06 4.41 4.69
CA GLY A 98 0.72 4.78 5.14
C GLY A 98 -0.31 3.72 4.76
N ASP A 99 -1.52 4.18 4.45
CA ASP A 99 -2.68 3.34 4.18
C ASP A 99 -3.35 3.71 2.86
N VAL A 100 -4.06 2.74 2.29
CA VAL A 100 -5.11 2.98 1.30
C VAL A 100 -6.38 3.35 2.07
N LYS A 101 -6.96 4.51 1.77
CA LYS A 101 -8.17 5.03 2.43
C LYS A 101 -9.26 5.29 1.40
N ASP A 102 -10.49 4.96 1.74
CA ASP A 102 -11.65 5.46 1.00
C ASP A 102 -11.81 6.96 1.27
N MET A 103 -11.89 7.75 0.20
CA MET A 103 -12.02 9.19 0.27
C MET A 103 -13.07 9.63 -0.75
N GLY A 104 -14.33 9.57 -0.34
CA GLY A 104 -15.45 9.92 -1.21
C GLY A 104 -15.91 8.78 -2.12
N GLY A 105 -15.74 7.52 -1.69
CA GLY A 105 -16.11 6.33 -2.46
C GLY A 105 -15.01 5.82 -3.40
N GLU A 106 -13.83 6.45 -3.37
CA GLU A 106 -12.68 6.05 -4.18
C GLU A 106 -11.48 5.79 -3.27
N PRO A 107 -10.74 4.69 -3.46
CA PRO A 107 -9.54 4.42 -2.69
C PRO A 107 -8.39 5.34 -3.13
N MET A 108 -7.64 5.85 -2.15
CA MET A 108 -6.48 6.69 -2.34
C MET A 108 -5.35 6.29 -1.40
N PHE A 109 -4.11 6.51 -1.83
CA PHE A 109 -2.93 6.40 -0.97
C PHE A 109 -2.80 7.64 -0.09
N ALA A 110 -2.78 7.46 1.22
CA ALA A 110 -2.50 8.51 2.19
C ALA A 110 -1.22 8.16 2.95
N LEU A 111 -0.09 8.73 2.52
CA LEU A 111 1.26 8.38 2.95
C LEU A 111 1.98 9.52 3.65
N SER A 112 2.93 9.14 4.51
CA SER A 112 3.89 10.01 5.16
C SER A 112 5.31 9.67 4.70
N CYS A 113 6.07 10.68 4.27
CA CYS A 113 7.39 10.48 3.68
C CYS A 113 8.51 10.99 4.59
N LYS A 114 9.50 10.14 4.87
CA LYS A 114 10.75 10.58 5.51
C LYS A 114 11.65 11.22 4.45
N GLY A 115 12.09 12.46 4.70
CA GLY A 115 12.98 13.20 3.79
C GLY A 115 12.27 14.09 2.76
N GLY A 116 10.93 14.16 2.79
CA GLY A 116 10.13 14.92 1.83
C GLY A 116 9.94 14.18 0.50
N SER A 117 8.75 14.29 -0.08
CA SER A 117 8.36 13.75 -1.38
C SER A 117 6.93 14.21 -1.69
N ASP A 118 6.62 14.39 -2.97
CA ASP A 118 5.26 14.74 -3.40
C ASP A 118 4.33 13.51 -3.42
N ARG A 119 4.86 12.31 -3.13
CA ARG A 119 4.10 11.05 -3.07
C ARG A 119 3.40 10.84 -1.71
N THR A 120 2.63 11.82 -1.26
CA THR A 120 1.91 11.78 0.04
C THR A 120 0.42 11.52 -0.12
N MET A 121 -0.22 12.07 -1.15
CA MET A 121 -1.63 11.80 -1.47
C MET A 121 -1.74 11.34 -2.91
N GLY A 122 -2.19 10.10 -3.14
CA GLY A 122 -2.19 9.48 -4.47
C GLY A 122 -3.55 8.93 -4.85
N ALA A 123 -4.15 9.47 -5.91
CA ALA A 123 -5.37 8.95 -6.50
C ALA A 123 -5.05 7.73 -7.38
N ILE A 124 -5.79 6.64 -7.22
CA ILE A 124 -5.66 5.47 -8.08
C ILE A 124 -6.52 5.70 -9.32
N GLU A 125 -5.88 5.95 -10.46
CA GLU A 125 -6.61 6.17 -11.70
C GLU A 125 -7.06 4.86 -12.36
N SER A 126 -6.23 3.82 -12.22
CA SER A 126 -6.56 2.48 -12.72
C SER A 126 -5.70 1.44 -12.02
N VAL A 127 -6.28 0.27 -11.81
CA VAL A 127 -5.58 -0.94 -11.38
C VAL A 127 -6.19 -2.14 -12.06
N ASP A 128 -5.32 -3.03 -12.55
CA ASP A 128 -5.66 -4.35 -13.04
C ASP A 128 -4.64 -5.37 -12.53
N ALA A 129 -4.71 -6.62 -12.98
CA ALA A 129 -3.79 -7.67 -12.50
C ALA A 129 -2.30 -7.38 -12.79
N LYS A 130 -1.97 -6.52 -13.75
CA LYS A 130 -0.60 -6.29 -14.26
C LYS A 130 -0.14 -4.84 -14.15
N LYS A 131 -1.06 -3.88 -14.12
CA LYS A 131 -0.75 -2.45 -14.14
C LYS A 131 -1.45 -1.69 -13.03
N LEU A 132 -0.75 -0.70 -12.47
CA LEU A 132 -1.26 0.27 -11.53
C LEU A 132 -0.85 1.67 -11.97
N VAL A 133 -1.82 2.59 -12.05
CA VAL A 133 -1.59 4.00 -12.36
C VAL A 133 -2.03 4.86 -11.19
N VAL A 134 -1.10 5.66 -10.67
CA VAL A 134 -1.31 6.54 -9.52
C VAL A 134 -0.95 7.97 -9.90
N SER A 135 -1.84 8.90 -9.60
CA SER A 135 -1.60 10.33 -9.75
C SER A 135 -1.41 10.96 -8.37
N TRP A 136 -0.21 11.48 -8.10
CA TRP A 136 0.12 12.11 -6.82
C TRP A 136 -0.26 13.59 -6.85
N ASP A 137 -0.89 14.07 -5.77
CA ASP A 137 -1.29 15.47 -5.64
C ASP A 137 -0.06 16.39 -5.64
N GLY A 138 -0.04 17.35 -6.55
CA GLY A 138 1.10 18.24 -6.77
C GLY A 138 2.39 17.54 -7.23
N GLY A 139 2.35 16.24 -7.50
CA GLY A 139 3.51 15.39 -7.77
C GLY A 139 3.49 14.73 -9.14
N PRO A 140 4.34 13.70 -9.33
CA PRO A 140 4.39 12.97 -10.59
C PRO A 140 3.22 12.01 -10.76
N LYS A 141 3.10 11.44 -11.96
CA LYS A 141 2.20 10.32 -12.24
C LYS A 141 3.01 9.04 -12.40
N ASP A 142 2.71 8.04 -11.59
CA ASP A 142 3.38 6.75 -11.63
C ASP A 142 2.55 5.75 -12.45
N SER A 143 3.19 5.09 -13.41
CA SER A 143 2.62 3.96 -14.15
C SER A 143 3.48 2.74 -13.90
N LEU A 144 3.02 1.89 -13.00
CA LEU A 144 3.78 0.76 -12.45
C LEU A 144 3.23 -0.56 -12.99
N VAL A 145 4.10 -1.56 -13.07
CA VAL A 145 3.76 -2.94 -13.41
C VAL A 145 3.93 -3.83 -12.20
N ARG A 146 3.09 -4.88 -12.10
CA ARG A 146 3.22 -5.87 -11.04
C ARG A 146 4.61 -6.51 -11.11
N ALA A 147 5.28 -6.57 -9.96
CA ALA A 147 6.58 -7.20 -9.84
C ALA A 147 6.44 -8.71 -10.00
N GLU A 148 7.28 -9.28 -10.87
CA GLU A 148 7.39 -10.71 -11.09
C GLU A 148 8.70 -11.20 -10.48
N ALA A 149 8.64 -12.30 -9.74
CA ALA A 149 9.84 -12.84 -9.10
C ALA A 149 10.92 -13.15 -10.15
N GLY A 150 12.14 -12.62 -9.93
CA GLY A 150 13.28 -12.83 -10.82
C GLY A 150 13.26 -12.00 -12.11
N LYS A 151 12.32 -11.07 -12.29
CA LYS A 151 12.31 -10.14 -13.43
C LYS A 151 12.54 -8.70 -12.96
N LEU A 152 13.45 -8.01 -13.64
CA LEU A 152 13.63 -6.57 -13.48
C LEU A 152 12.68 -5.81 -14.43
N PRO A 153 12.21 -4.61 -14.06
CA PRO A 153 11.47 -3.74 -14.96
C PRO A 153 12.26 -3.43 -16.23
N SER A 154 11.56 -3.41 -17.36
CA SER A 154 12.14 -2.99 -18.64
C SER A 154 12.63 -1.55 -18.58
N GLY A 155 13.77 -1.27 -19.21
CA GLY A 155 14.34 0.08 -19.28
C GLY A 155 15.08 0.53 -18.02
N MET A 156 15.29 -0.37 -17.05
CA MET A 156 16.18 -0.07 -15.93
C MET A 156 17.59 0.29 -16.44
N PRO A 157 18.29 1.21 -15.74
CA PRO A 157 19.71 1.44 -15.99
C PRO A 157 20.51 0.14 -15.91
N SER A 158 21.48 -0.03 -16.81
CA SER A 158 22.42 -1.14 -16.75
C SER A 158 23.15 -1.14 -15.41
N LEU A 159 23.25 -2.31 -14.77
CA LEU A 159 24.07 -2.46 -13.58
C LEU A 159 25.53 -2.17 -13.94
N PRO A 160 26.30 -1.55 -13.03
CA PRO A 160 27.74 -1.41 -13.22
C PRO A 160 28.38 -2.79 -13.37
N ASP A 161 29.39 -2.87 -14.23
CA ASP A 161 30.19 -4.08 -14.38
C ASP A 161 30.91 -4.40 -13.05
N VAL A 162 30.63 -5.58 -12.50
CA VAL A 162 31.20 -6.05 -11.22
C VAL A 162 32.38 -7.00 -11.42
N SER A 163 32.79 -7.26 -12.68
CA SER A 163 33.88 -8.20 -12.98
C SER A 163 35.25 -7.74 -12.46
N GLY A 164 35.37 -6.47 -12.05
CA GLY A 164 36.58 -5.92 -11.41
C GLY A 164 36.53 -5.82 -9.88
N LEU A 165 35.46 -6.26 -9.21
CA LEU A 165 35.40 -6.21 -7.74
C LEU A 165 36.27 -7.32 -7.14
N PRO A 166 37.14 -7.02 -6.16
CA PRO A 166 37.91 -8.03 -5.48
C PRO A 166 36.97 -9.02 -4.77
N GLU A 167 37.19 -10.32 -4.99
CA GLU A 167 36.46 -11.39 -4.31
C GLU A 167 36.58 -11.19 -2.79
N VAL A 168 35.45 -11.11 -2.09
CA VAL A 168 35.45 -11.02 -0.62
C VAL A 168 35.96 -12.36 -0.09
N PRO A 169 37.06 -12.40 0.70
CA PRO A 169 37.56 -13.65 1.25
C PRO A 169 36.46 -14.36 2.03
N ALA A 170 36.23 -15.64 1.72
CA ALA A 170 35.30 -16.47 2.47
C ALA A 170 35.75 -16.55 3.95
N PRO A 171 34.81 -16.53 4.91
CA PRO A 171 35.11 -16.60 6.33
C PRO A 171 35.76 -17.93 6.75
#